data_AF-A0A964XTA5-F1
#
_entry.id   AF-A0A964XTA5-F1
#
_cell.length_a   1.000
_cell.length_b   1.000
_cell.length_c   1.000
_cell.angle_alpha   90.00
_cell.angle_beta   90.00
_cell.angle_gamma   90.00
#
_symmetry.space_group_name_H-M   'P 1'
#
loop_
_entity.id
_entity.type
_entity.pdbx_description
1 polymer ?
#
loop_
_entity_poly.entity_id
_entity_poly.type
_entity_poly.pdbx_seq_one_letter_code
_entity_poly.pdbx_strand_id
1 'polypeptide(L)' 'MTTAAEKEYLQNHGLYAANQEHDACGVGFVAHIKGHKSHAIVGQALKILENLDHRGAVGADKLMGDGAGILIQ' A
#
# COMPACT_ATOMS: atom_id res chain seq x y z
N MET A 1 -1.55 -0.03 16.64
CA MET A 1 -2.65 -0.97 16.33
C MET A 1 -3.62 -0.94 17.48
N THR A 2 -4.92 -0.81 17.20
CA THR A 2 -6.00 -0.67 18.19
C THR A 2 -6.28 -2.00 18.88
N THR A 3 -6.48 -1.99 20.20
CA THR A 3 -6.80 -3.16 21.02
C THR A 3 -8.24 -3.65 20.80
N ALA A 4 -8.55 -4.87 21.24
CA ALA A 4 -9.90 -5.42 21.15
C ALA A 4 -10.93 -4.59 21.93
N ALA A 5 -10.57 -4.13 23.14
CA ALA A 5 -11.44 -3.29 23.97
C ALA A 5 -11.73 -1.92 23.32
N GLU A 6 -10.71 -1.32 22.69
CA GLU A 6 -10.89 -0.07 21.94
C GLU A 6 -11.77 -0.26 20.70
N LYS A 7 -11.61 -1.37 19.95
CA LYS A 7 -12.48 -1.70 18.81
C LYS A 7 -13.94 -1.86 19.25
N GLU A 8 -14.20 -2.58 20.35
CA GLU A 8 -15.55 -2.77 20.89
C GLU A 8 -16.18 -1.43 21.33
N TYR A 9 -15.42 -0.59 22.03
CA TYR A 9 -15.90 0.75 22.41
C TYR A 9 -16.28 1.59 21.19
N LEU A 10 -15.43 1.60 20.15
CA LEU A 10 -15.66 2.34 18.90
C LEU A 10 -16.84 1.80 18.08
N GLN A 11 -17.12 0.50 18.14
CA GLN A 11 -18.30 -0.11 17.51
C GLN A 11 -19.59 0.32 18.20
N ASN A 12 -19.59 0.36 19.53
CA ASN A 12 -20.79 0.65 20.32
C ASN A 12 -21.08 2.15 20.44
N HIS A 13 -20.06 3.01 20.34
CA HIS A 13 -20.17 4.45 20.62
C HIS A 13 -19.64 5.35 19.50
N GLY A 14 -19.20 4.78 18.36
CA GLY A 14 -18.64 5.51 17.23
C GLY A 14 -19.18 5.05 15.88
N LEU A 15 -18.52 5.50 14.81
CA LEU A 15 -18.86 5.12 13.41
C LEU A 15 -18.04 3.94 12.89
N TYR A 16 -17.25 3.30 13.75
CA TYR A 16 -16.40 2.19 13.33
C TYR A 16 -17.23 0.93 13.08
N ALA A 17 -17.11 0.37 11.87
CA ALA A 17 -17.75 -0.87 11.47
C ALA A 17 -16.67 -1.86 11.00
N ALA A 18 -16.49 -2.97 11.72
CA ALA A 18 -15.42 -3.93 11.42
C ALA A 18 -15.54 -4.57 10.03
N ASN A 19 -16.76 -4.70 9.51
CA ASN A 19 -17.00 -5.19 8.15
C ASN A 19 -16.63 -4.17 7.05
N GLN A 20 -16.27 -2.93 7.41
CA GLN A 20 -15.81 -1.88 6.50
C GLN A 20 -14.31 -1.56 6.68
N GLU A 21 -13.59 -2.30 7.53
CA GLU A 21 -12.15 -2.14 7.72
C GLU A 21 -11.38 -2.77 6.54
N HIS A 22 -10.50 -1.99 5.91
CA HIS A 22 -9.71 -2.42 4.76
C HIS A 22 -8.28 -1.90 4.85
N ASP A 23 -7.30 -2.75 4.53
CA ASP A 23 -5.89 -2.35 4.45
C ASP A 23 -5.55 -1.62 3.14
N ALA A 24 -4.94 -0.44 3.26
CA ALA A 24 -4.61 0.44 2.15
C ALA A 24 -3.09 0.50 1.84
N CYS A 25 -2.43 -0.66 1.74
CA CYS A 25 -1.00 -0.70 1.35
C CYS A 25 -0.71 -1.77 0.29
N GLY A 26 -0.07 -1.36 -0.81
CA GLY A 26 0.33 -2.23 -1.93
C GLY A 26 1.79 -2.69 -1.88
N VAL A 27 2.05 -3.95 -2.22
CA VAL A 27 3.40 -4.48 -2.45
C VAL A 27 3.43 -5.34 -3.71
N GLY A 28 4.56 -5.38 -4.39
CA GLY A 28 4.80 -6.24 -5.53
C GLY A 28 6.29 -6.45 -5.77
N PHE A 29 6.64 -7.43 -6.60
CA PHE A 29 8.03 -7.73 -6.92
C PHE A 29 8.16 -8.12 -8.39
N VAL A 30 9.37 -7.97 -8.91
CA VAL A 30 9.75 -8.42 -10.25
C VAL A 30 11.16 -8.98 -10.18
N ALA A 31 11.41 -10.08 -10.88
CA ALA A 31 12.70 -10.75 -10.89
C ALA A 31 13.00 -11.33 -12.27
N HIS A 32 14.27 -11.28 -12.66
CA HIS A 32 14.73 -11.99 -13.83
C HIS A 32 14.96 -13.46 -13.48
N ILE A 33 14.25 -14.39 -14.14
CA ILE A 33 14.28 -15.84 -13.80
C ILE A 33 15.70 -16.43 -13.85
N LYS A 34 16.54 -15.94 -14.77
CA LYS A 34 17.95 -16.36 -14.90
C LYS A 34 18.96 -15.47 -14.14
N GLY A 35 18.49 -14.50 -13.37
CA GLY A 35 19.34 -13.59 -12.60
C GLY A 35 20.14 -12.57 -13.41
N HIS A 36 19.80 -12.34 -14.69
CA HIS A 36 20.46 -11.30 -15.47
C HIS A 36 20.01 -9.90 -15.02
N LYS A 37 21.00 -9.04 -14.76
CA LYS A 37 20.75 -7.64 -14.44
C LYS A 37 20.24 -6.92 -15.69
N SER A 38 19.14 -6.17 -15.55
CA SER A 38 18.57 -5.38 -16.63
C SER A 38 17.82 -4.18 -16.06
N HIS A 39 17.96 -3.01 -16.69
CA HIS A 39 17.19 -1.82 -16.34
C HIS A 39 15.69 -2.01 -16.58
N ALA A 40 15.29 -2.98 -17.41
CA ALA A 40 13.87 -3.32 -17.60
C ALA A 40 13.20 -3.73 -16.27
N ILE A 41 13.94 -4.35 -15.34
CA ILE A 41 13.45 -4.74 -14.01
C ILE A 41 13.04 -3.50 -13.21
N VAL A 42 13.83 -2.42 -13.27
CA VAL A 42 13.51 -1.15 -12.59
C VAL A 42 12.27 -0.53 -13.21
N GLY A 43 12.17 -0.48 -14.55
CA GLY A 43 10.98 0.03 -15.23
C GLY A 43 9.71 -0.77 -14.88
N GLN A 44 9.81 -2.09 -14.77
CA GLN A 44 8.71 -2.94 -14.33
C GLN A 44 8.32 -2.69 -12.87
N ALA A 45 9.29 -2.48 -11.97
CA ALA A 45 9.04 -2.15 -10.57
C ALA A 45 8.32 -0.81 -10.42
N LEU A 46 8.71 0.21 -11.19
CA LEU A 46 7.99 1.49 -11.22
C LEU A 46 6.56 1.31 -11.75
N LYS A 47 6.38 0.47 -12.79
CA LYS A 47 5.03 0.20 -13.30
C LYS A 47 4.12 -0.50 -12.28
N ILE A 48 4.70 -1.36 -11.43
CA ILE A 48 3.97 -1.94 -10.30
C ILE A 48 3.48 -0.84 -9.36
N LEU A 49 4.33 0.12 -8.98
CA LEU A 49 3.94 1.23 -8.10
C LEU A 49 2.82 2.09 -8.71
N GLU A 50 2.90 2.43 -10.00
CA GLU A 50 1.82 3.15 -10.71
C GLU A 50 0.48 2.40 -10.63
N ASN A 51 0.52 1.08 -10.78
CA ASN A 51 -0.69 0.26 -10.72
C ASN A 51 -1.23 0.09 -9.30
N LEU A 52 -0.43 0.37 -8.27
CA LEU A 52 -0.82 0.32 -6.85
C LEU A 52 -1.32 1.67 -6.31
N ASP A 53 -1.35 2.72 -7.12
CA ASP A 53 -1.78 4.07 -6.72
C ASP A 53 -3.17 4.10 -6.06
N HIS A 54 -4.11 3.31 -6.58
CA HIS A 54 -5.47 3.16 -6.01
C HIS A 54 -5.50 2.58 -4.59
N ARG A 55 -4.39 2.03 -4.11
CA ARG A 55 -4.22 1.53 -2.75
C ARG A 55 -3.48 2.51 -1.86
N GLY A 56 -2.95 3.61 -2.39
CA GLY A 56 -2.28 4.64 -1.59
C GLY A 56 -3.29 5.52 -0.84
N ALA A 57 -2.83 6.11 0.26
CA ALA A 57 -3.59 7.17 0.92
C ALA A 57 -3.69 8.39 -0.01
N VAL A 58 -4.89 8.93 -0.15
CA VAL A 58 -5.16 10.17 -0.88
C VAL A 58 -5.51 11.28 0.09
N GLY A 59 -4.79 12.40 0.01
CA GLY A 59 -5.01 13.59 0.83
C GLY A 59 -5.95 14.61 0.17
N ALA A 60 -6.10 15.77 0.82
CA ALA A 60 -6.81 16.91 0.23
C ALA A 60 -6.09 17.51 -0.99
N ASP A 61 -4.75 17.40 -1.02
CA ASP A 61 -3.92 17.71 -2.18
C ASP A 61 -3.67 16.43 -2.99
N LYS A 62 -4.02 16.47 -4.28
CA LYS A 62 -3.86 15.35 -5.21
C LYS A 62 -2.40 15.02 -5.50
N LEU A 63 -1.46 15.93 -5.20
CA LEU A 63 -0.03 15.72 -5.41
C LEU A 63 0.67 15.15 -4.17
N MET A 64 -0.03 15.00 -3.05
CA MET A 64 0.52 14.48 -1.80
C MET A 64 0.24 12.99 -1.66
N GLY A 65 1.25 12.23 -1.23
CA GLY A 65 1.11 10.82 -0.84
C GLY A 65 2.00 10.48 0.34
N ASP A 66 1.64 9.42 1.07
CA ASP A 66 2.37 9.01 2.30
C ASP A 66 3.76 8.43 2.01
N GLY A 67 3.93 7.79 0.85
CA GLY A 67 5.22 7.30 0.38
C GLY A 67 5.13 6.11 -0.58
N ALA A 68 6.10 6.02 -1.50
CA ALA A 68 6.32 4.88 -2.37
C ALA A 68 7.84 4.64 -2.52
N GLY A 69 8.26 3.40 -2.73
CA GLY A 69 9.68 3.06 -2.83
C GLY A 69 9.93 1.72 -3.50
N ILE A 70 11.15 1.55 -4.00
CA ILE A 70 11.67 0.28 -4.52
C ILE A 70 12.95 -0.09 -3.80
N LEU A 71 13.15 -1.38 -3.56
CA LEU A 71 14.40 -1.95 -3.09
C LEU A 71 15.06 -2.71 -4.24
N ILE A 72 16.35 -2.48 -4.48
CA ILE A 72 17.13 -3.12 -5.54
C ILE A 72 18.44 -3.70 -4.98
N GLN A 73 19.04 -4.65 -5.70
CA GLN A 73 20.36 -5.26 -5.38
C GLN A 73 21.53 -4.49 -5.97
#